data_AF-A0A8T4GWE1-F1
#
_entry.id   AF-A0A8T4GWE1-F1
#
_cell.length_a   1.000
_cell.length_b   1.000
_cell.length_c   1.000
_cell.angle_alpha   90.00
_cell.angle_beta   90.00
_cell.angle_gamma   90.00
#
_symmetry.space_group_name_H-M   'P 1'
#
loop_
_entity.id
_entity.type
_entity.pdbx_description
1 polymer ?
#
loop_
_entity_poly.entity_id
_entity_poly.type
_entity_poly.pdbx_seq_one_letter_code
_entity_poly.pdbx_strand_id
1 'polypeptide(L)'
;MAREQPPTDRLTPSAVATARAVVCGLLILSLLPGVAVAGPGAADVAASDEGASSSAAILEIYPDPARDGDAGEYVLLGLPEPGNWSISDGESTVRLRNRTGRVLVTDDPEQIRNGTGTGPEGTRPRIVGEGLELSNSGEAVVLRRDGAVVHRVRYGETEEGKRYRPATDKWRPVGLDPRDPVTIGPTNATAFLLPDSPGIPLETLRSAHQRLLVAGYTFTSKRVANALIDASERGVDIRLLVESGPVDGISAQQARLLDQLVAAGVDVRVVGVGASRFNYHHPKYAVADDRALVLTENWKPSGIGGRSSRGWGVRTENGSTADALAALFREDAAAPDSRTWSSFRDGRRFEPIPSANGSYPAEFSPERVHARNATLLTAPGNAESALVRAIDDAEFRVDVLQPTLGRQDNALVRATLRAAQRGVEVRVLLSGAWYSAEENAALVSWLNDWADRNNAPLTARIAEPGDRYEKIHAKGLLVDDDLAVVGSLNWNENSATRNREVALALHGPEPVAFYRESFAADWEGGSGGGGTWLFAAGAAASVGVAGLVAKRSLSFATVEKWEK
;
A
#
# COMPACT_ATOMS: atom_id res chain seq x y z
N MET A 1 -59.59 27.66 -48.85
CA MET A 1 -58.93 28.95 -48.54
C MET A 1 -57.45 28.65 -48.43
N ALA A 2 -56.71 28.67 -49.55
CA ALA A 2 -55.94 29.80 -50.09
C ALA A 2 -54.70 30.10 -49.21
N ARG A 3 -53.47 29.74 -49.65
CA ARG A 3 -52.49 30.58 -50.41
C ARG A 3 -51.82 31.61 -49.47
N GLU A 4 -50.53 31.95 -49.49
CA GLU A 4 -49.48 32.02 -50.53
C GLU A 4 -48.12 32.33 -49.84
N GLN A 5 -46.98 32.14 -50.54
CA GLN A 5 -45.61 32.49 -50.12
C GLN A 5 -45.25 34.00 -50.37
N PRO A 6 -43.95 34.44 -50.44
CA PRO A 6 -43.15 35.23 -49.49
C PRO A 6 -42.83 36.67 -50.04
N PRO A 7 -41.84 37.48 -49.54
CA PRO A 7 -40.42 37.32 -49.89
C PRO A 7 -39.34 37.91 -48.90
N THR A 8 -38.08 37.72 -49.29
CA THR A 8 -36.77 38.39 -49.02
C THR A 8 -36.81 39.80 -48.36
N ASP A 9 -35.86 40.28 -47.56
CA ASP A 9 -34.41 40.39 -47.82
C ASP A 9 -33.63 40.88 -46.56
N ARG A 10 -32.29 40.85 -46.68
CA ARG A 10 -31.20 41.16 -45.72
C ARG A 10 -31.33 42.45 -44.88
N LEU A 11 -30.77 42.44 -43.65
CA LEU A 11 -29.70 43.35 -43.15
C LEU A 11 -29.42 43.18 -41.62
N THR A 12 -28.15 42.97 -41.29
CA THR A 12 -27.37 43.19 -40.03
C THR A 12 -28.05 43.43 -38.67
N PRO A 13 -27.52 42.82 -37.59
CA PRO A 13 -27.53 43.42 -36.26
C PRO A 13 -26.12 43.74 -35.75
N SER A 14 -25.95 45.01 -35.41
CA SER A 14 -24.90 45.59 -34.57
C SER A 14 -25.04 45.18 -33.10
N ALA A 15 -23.88 45.02 -32.46
CA ALA A 15 -23.55 45.40 -31.07
C ALA A 15 -24.44 44.89 -29.92
N VAL A 16 -23.87 44.10 -29.01
CA VAL A 16 -23.25 44.59 -27.76
C VAL A 16 -22.30 43.50 -27.25
N ALA A 17 -20.99 43.78 -27.24
CA ALA A 17 -19.99 43.02 -26.51
C ALA A 17 -19.00 43.99 -25.86
N THR A 18 -18.89 43.93 -24.54
CA THR A 18 -17.89 44.56 -23.68
C THR A 18 -17.69 43.60 -22.50
N ALA A 19 -16.51 43.31 -21.96
CA ALA A 19 -15.17 43.77 -22.29
C ALA A 19 -14.15 42.74 -21.75
N ARG A 20 -13.11 42.47 -22.54
CA ARG A 20 -11.82 41.91 -22.12
C ARG A 20 -10.75 42.90 -22.59
N ALA A 21 -9.66 42.94 -21.82
CA ALA A 21 -8.32 43.46 -22.15
C ALA A 21 -7.95 44.88 -21.70
N VAL A 22 -6.91 44.91 -20.85
CA VAL A 22 -5.72 45.78 -20.91
C VAL A 22 -4.58 44.80 -20.56
N VAL A 23 -3.47 44.64 -21.30
CA VAL A 23 -2.33 45.56 -21.43
C VAL A 23 -1.41 45.07 -22.57
N CYS A 24 -1.02 46.00 -23.47
CA CYS A 24 0.09 45.91 -24.44
C CYS A 24 1.45 45.81 -23.70
N GLY A 25 2.45 45.02 -24.08
CA GLY A 25 3.12 44.97 -25.37
C GLY A 25 4.30 45.96 -25.40
N LEU A 26 5.54 45.46 -25.36
CA LEU A 26 6.65 45.90 -26.22
C LEU A 26 7.89 45.01 -26.07
N LEU A 27 8.58 44.88 -27.21
CA LEU A 27 9.65 43.95 -27.59
C LEU A 27 11.05 44.60 -27.43
N ILE A 28 12.07 43.71 -27.38
CA ILE A 28 13.40 43.78 -28.05
C ILE A 28 14.70 43.87 -27.19
N LEU A 29 15.56 42.86 -27.46
CA LEU A 29 17.03 42.69 -27.38
C LEU A 29 17.80 42.73 -26.03
N SER A 30 18.50 41.64 -25.70
CA SER A 30 19.98 41.52 -25.83
C SER A 30 20.51 40.16 -25.36
N LEU A 31 21.59 39.70 -26.01
CA LEU A 31 22.32 38.45 -25.86
C LEU A 31 23.72 38.73 -25.24
N LEU A 32 24.28 37.74 -24.50
CA LEU A 32 25.67 37.53 -24.00
C LEU A 32 26.04 38.11 -22.59
N PRO A 33 27.14 37.68 -21.92
CA PRO A 33 27.32 36.41 -21.17
C PRO A 33 27.94 36.58 -19.74
N GLY A 34 27.94 35.53 -18.90
CA GLY A 34 28.67 35.45 -17.61
C GLY A 34 27.91 36.06 -16.43
N VAL A 35 27.91 35.54 -15.20
CA VAL A 35 29.04 35.13 -14.35
C VAL A 35 28.56 34.07 -13.34
N ALA A 36 29.38 33.03 -13.14
CA ALA A 36 29.20 32.03 -12.10
C ALA A 36 29.32 32.65 -10.70
N VAL A 37 28.35 32.40 -9.83
CA VAL A 37 28.47 32.62 -8.38
C VAL A 37 28.44 31.26 -7.71
N ALA A 38 29.57 30.89 -7.13
CA ALA A 38 29.74 29.69 -6.32
C ALA A 38 28.92 29.81 -5.03
N GLY A 39 27.98 28.88 -4.82
CA GLY A 39 27.34 28.67 -3.53
C GLY A 39 28.18 27.69 -2.68
N PRO A 40 28.29 27.90 -1.36
CA PRO A 40 29.11 27.05 -0.50
C PRO A 40 28.43 25.69 -0.25
N GLY A 41 29.20 24.63 -0.55
CA GLY A 41 29.12 23.23 -0.11
C GLY A 41 27.85 22.74 0.56
N ALA A 42 27.05 21.97 -0.18
CA ALA A 42 26.28 20.87 0.40
C ALA A 42 27.29 19.83 0.91
N ALA A 43 27.35 19.64 2.22
CA ALA A 43 28.10 18.55 2.82
C ALA A 43 27.36 17.24 2.54
N ASP A 44 28.03 16.34 1.82
CA ASP A 44 27.66 14.94 1.68
C ASP A 44 27.46 14.32 3.07
N VAL A 45 26.26 13.79 3.33
CA VAL A 45 26.03 12.85 4.41
C VAL A 45 25.80 11.50 3.79
N ALA A 46 26.90 10.75 3.68
CA ALA A 46 26.88 9.32 3.45
C ALA A 46 26.07 8.64 4.57
N ALA A 47 25.15 7.77 4.17
CA ALA A 47 24.45 6.87 5.07
C ALA A 47 25.47 5.99 5.80
N SER A 48 25.48 6.06 7.12
CA SER A 48 26.18 5.13 7.99
C SER A 48 25.18 4.40 8.89
N ASP A 49 25.47 3.11 9.09
CA ASP A 49 24.73 2.12 9.85
C ASP A 49 24.17 2.63 11.19
N GLU A 50 22.97 2.16 11.53
CA GLU A 50 22.32 2.29 12.84
C GLU A 50 23.11 1.54 13.94
N GLY A 51 24.30 2.03 14.28
CA GLY A 51 24.89 1.88 15.59
C GLY A 51 24.41 3.04 16.47
N ALA A 52 23.95 2.75 17.69
CA ALA A 52 23.49 3.74 18.67
C ALA A 52 24.31 5.05 18.62
N SER A 53 23.72 6.11 18.08
CA SER A 53 24.36 7.43 18.07
C SER A 53 24.69 7.83 19.50
N SER A 54 25.98 8.02 19.79
CA SER A 54 26.49 8.47 21.08
C SER A 54 26.21 9.95 21.36
N SER A 55 25.62 10.67 20.40
CA SER A 55 25.25 12.09 20.52
C SER A 55 23.77 12.27 20.88
N ALA A 56 23.49 13.30 21.69
CA ALA A 56 22.11 13.63 22.04
C ALA A 56 21.35 14.17 20.85
N ALA A 57 20.08 13.81 20.70
CA ALA A 57 19.28 14.18 19.55
C ALA A 57 17.78 14.33 19.84
N ILE A 58 17.14 15.21 19.08
CA ILE A 58 15.69 15.19 18.86
C ILE A 58 15.39 14.03 17.92
N LEU A 59 14.66 13.04 18.42
CA LEU A 59 14.36 11.79 17.70
C LEU A 59 13.06 11.91 16.90
N GLU A 60 12.11 12.68 17.40
CA GLU A 60 10.75 12.75 16.88
C GLU A 60 10.02 13.98 17.42
N ILE A 61 9.18 14.60 16.59
CA ILE A 61 8.34 15.75 16.92
C ILE A 61 6.92 15.42 16.46
N TYR A 62 5.91 15.61 17.31
CA TYR A 62 4.51 15.37 17.00
C TYR A 62 3.67 16.62 17.36
N PRO A 63 3.60 17.60 16.44
CA PRO A 63 2.97 18.90 16.70
C PRO A 63 1.46 18.93 16.43
N ASP A 64 0.96 18.08 15.54
CA ASP A 64 -0.43 18.11 15.06
C ASP A 64 -1.16 16.78 15.34
N PRO A 65 -1.53 16.49 16.61
CA PRO A 65 -2.36 15.34 16.93
C PRO A 65 -3.76 15.45 16.36
N ALA A 66 -4.32 14.31 15.93
CA ALA A 66 -5.70 14.22 15.43
C ALA A 66 -6.77 14.31 16.56
N ARG A 67 -6.55 15.15 17.57
CA ARG A 67 -7.40 15.37 18.73
C ARG A 67 -7.63 16.87 18.88
N ASP A 68 -8.78 17.22 19.43
CA ASP A 68 -9.14 18.63 19.64
C ASP A 68 -8.07 19.37 20.45
N GLY A 69 -7.64 20.52 19.94
CA GLY A 69 -6.64 21.37 20.58
C GLY A 69 -5.24 20.77 20.63
N ASP A 70 -4.90 19.88 19.70
CA ASP A 70 -3.58 19.26 19.58
C ASP A 70 -3.17 18.45 20.82
N ALA A 71 -4.17 17.92 21.52
CA ALA A 71 -3.97 17.24 22.79
C ALA A 71 -3.07 15.99 22.66
N GLY A 72 -1.99 15.98 23.43
CA GLY A 72 -0.96 14.94 23.38
C GLY A 72 0.13 15.20 22.34
N GLU A 73 0.36 16.46 21.95
CA GLU A 73 1.56 16.89 21.24
C GLU A 73 2.82 16.54 22.04
N TYR A 74 3.93 16.22 21.36
CA TYR A 74 5.17 15.91 22.07
C TYR A 74 6.45 16.08 21.25
N VAL A 75 7.57 16.17 21.98
CA VAL A 75 8.92 15.97 21.45
C VAL A 75 9.61 14.81 22.15
N LEU A 76 10.17 13.87 21.39
CA LEU A 76 10.94 12.73 21.91
C LEU A 76 12.44 12.97 21.71
N LEU A 77 13.20 12.74 22.77
CA LEU A 77 14.64 13.00 22.85
C LEU A 77 15.41 11.73 23.19
N GLY A 78 16.62 11.62 22.64
CA GLY A 78 17.64 10.68 23.08
C GLY A 78 18.76 11.45 23.78
N LEU A 79 18.93 11.21 25.08
CA LEU A 79 19.91 11.88 25.92
C LEU A 79 20.92 10.85 26.45
N PRO A 80 22.15 10.77 25.92
CA PRO A 80 23.08 9.67 26.21
C PRO A 80 23.52 9.63 27.67
N GLU A 81 23.55 10.78 28.34
CA GLU A 81 24.00 10.90 29.72
C GLU A 81 23.22 11.98 30.50
N PRO A 82 23.17 11.89 31.84
CA PRO A 82 22.59 12.95 32.67
C PRO A 82 23.32 14.28 32.45
N GLY A 83 22.57 15.37 32.41
CA GLY A 83 23.17 16.70 32.26
C GLY A 83 22.17 17.83 32.41
N ASN A 84 22.66 19.05 32.26
CA ASN A 84 21.82 20.25 32.24
C ASN A 84 21.28 20.48 30.82
N TRP A 85 20.26 19.70 30.48
CA TRP A 85 19.59 19.75 29.18
C TRP A 85 18.44 20.76 29.18
N SER A 86 18.14 21.32 28.02
CA SER A 86 16.91 22.10 27.79
C SER A 86 16.46 21.99 26.35
N ILE A 87 15.16 22.08 26.10
CA ILE A 87 14.57 22.13 24.77
C ILE A 87 13.66 23.35 24.62
N SER A 88 13.62 23.94 23.43
CA SER A 88 12.90 25.19 23.14
C SER A 88 12.48 25.22 21.67
N ASP A 89 11.27 25.68 21.42
CA ASP A 89 10.66 26.06 20.12
C ASP A 89 11.07 27.47 19.66
N GLY A 90 11.36 28.35 20.62
CA GLY A 90 11.72 29.76 20.41
C GLY A 90 10.93 30.69 21.32
N GLU A 91 9.74 30.26 21.71
CA GLU A 91 8.77 30.95 22.56
C GLU A 91 8.85 30.45 24.01
N SER A 92 8.92 29.14 24.18
CA SER A 92 8.95 28.38 25.42
C SER A 92 10.26 27.60 25.59
N THR A 93 10.56 27.20 26.83
CA THR A 93 11.75 26.39 27.12
C THR A 93 11.51 25.45 28.29
N VAL A 94 11.63 24.15 28.03
CA VAL A 94 11.54 23.09 29.05
C VAL A 94 12.94 22.73 29.54
N ARG A 95 13.14 22.67 30.86
CA ARG A 95 14.43 22.31 31.47
C ARG A 95 14.45 20.83 31.88
N LEU A 96 15.41 20.08 31.34
CA LEU A 96 15.52 18.62 31.47
C LEU A 96 16.71 18.21 32.33
N ARG A 97 16.83 18.81 33.53
CA ARG A 97 17.97 18.61 34.43
C ARG A 97 18.11 17.15 34.86
N ASN A 98 19.33 16.61 34.76
CA ASN A 98 19.70 15.25 35.13
C ASN A 98 18.86 14.15 34.43
N ARG A 99 18.23 14.46 33.28
CA ARG A 99 17.52 13.48 32.46
C ARG A 99 18.50 12.78 31.52
N THR A 100 18.23 11.51 31.25
CA THR A 100 19.02 10.63 30.36
C THR A 100 18.12 9.53 29.81
N GLY A 101 18.59 8.83 28.77
CA GLY A 101 17.83 7.85 28.01
C GLY A 101 16.83 8.51 27.07
N ARG A 102 15.70 7.85 26.84
CA ARG A 102 14.59 8.40 26.07
C ARG A 102 13.71 9.29 26.96
N VAL A 103 13.49 10.52 26.53
CA VAL A 103 12.66 11.50 27.27
C VAL A 103 11.60 12.05 26.33
N LEU A 104 10.34 11.95 26.74
CA LEU A 104 9.20 12.50 26.00
C LEU A 104 8.70 13.74 26.75
N VAL A 105 8.64 14.86 26.04
CA VAL A 105 8.28 16.19 26.55
C VAL A 105 6.91 16.53 25.98
N THR A 106 5.93 16.83 26.84
CA THR A 106 4.52 17.08 26.48
C THR A 106 3.81 17.82 27.61
N ASP A 107 2.82 18.66 27.30
CA ASP A 107 1.94 19.27 28.30
C ASP A 107 0.76 18.37 28.70
N ASP A 108 0.48 17.32 27.92
CA ASP A 108 -0.65 16.40 28.13
C ASP A 108 -0.19 14.95 28.37
N PRO A 109 0.53 14.66 29.48
CA PRO A 109 1.11 13.33 29.72
C PRO A 109 0.06 12.21 29.76
N GLU A 110 -1.17 12.49 30.17
CA GLU A 110 -2.28 11.53 30.19
C GLU A 110 -2.83 11.18 28.79
N GLN A 111 -2.56 12.03 27.78
CA GLN A 111 -2.98 11.79 26.39
C GLN A 111 -1.98 10.93 25.62
N ILE A 112 -0.77 10.77 26.17
CA ILE A 112 0.28 9.92 25.62
C ILE A 112 -0.09 8.44 25.78
N ARG A 113 -0.17 7.75 24.64
CA ARG A 113 -0.53 6.35 24.60
C ARG A 113 0.59 5.47 25.16
N ASN A 114 0.20 4.35 25.75
CA ASN A 114 1.12 3.34 26.24
C ASN A 114 1.99 2.82 25.08
N GLY A 115 3.31 2.96 25.20
CA GLY A 115 4.26 2.53 24.18
C GLY A 115 4.72 3.64 23.22
N THR A 116 4.14 4.85 23.24
CA THR A 116 4.65 5.98 22.46
C THR A 116 6.12 6.26 22.80
N GLY A 117 6.94 6.46 21.76
CA GLY A 117 8.37 6.73 21.91
C GLY A 117 9.22 5.57 22.45
N THR A 118 8.66 4.36 22.54
CA THR A 118 9.41 3.16 22.96
C THR A 118 10.56 2.90 21.99
N GLY A 119 11.75 2.66 22.54
CA GLY A 119 12.94 2.37 21.78
C GLY A 119 13.14 0.89 21.49
N PRO A 120 14.31 0.55 20.92
CA PRO A 120 14.77 -0.84 20.80
C PRO A 120 14.63 -1.59 22.13
N GLU A 121 14.37 -2.89 22.03
CA GLU A 121 14.20 -3.80 23.18
C GLU A 121 13.06 -3.43 24.16
N GLY A 122 12.14 -2.54 23.75
CA GLY A 122 10.99 -2.15 24.58
C GLY A 122 11.30 -1.06 25.62
N THR A 123 12.40 -0.33 25.46
CA THR A 123 12.80 0.75 26.39
C THR A 123 11.80 1.91 26.34
N ARG A 124 11.04 2.12 27.42
CA ARG A 124 10.02 3.17 27.50
C ARG A 124 10.63 4.55 27.78
N PRO A 125 10.11 5.63 27.18
CA PRO A 125 10.56 6.97 27.51
C PRO A 125 10.11 7.41 28.91
N ARG A 126 10.90 8.27 29.54
CA ARG A 126 10.47 9.04 30.72
C ARG A 126 9.65 10.23 30.24
N ILE A 127 8.41 10.35 30.71
CA ILE A 127 7.52 11.46 30.35
C ILE A 127 7.81 12.65 31.29
N VAL A 128 7.91 13.84 30.71
CA VAL A 128 8.00 15.13 31.40
C VAL A 128 6.73 15.89 31.03
N GLY A 129 5.89 16.17 32.03
CA GLY A 129 4.62 16.91 31.90
C GLY A 129 4.81 18.43 31.87
N GLU A 130 5.87 18.88 31.21
CA GLU A 130 6.11 20.27 30.81
C GLU A 130 6.39 20.17 29.31
N GLY A 131 5.67 20.93 28.49
CA GLY A 131 5.66 20.83 27.04
C GLY A 131 6.09 22.12 26.34
N LEU A 132 5.93 22.08 25.03
CA LEU A 132 6.09 23.20 24.10
C LEU A 132 4.78 23.29 23.32
N GLU A 133 4.34 24.50 22.98
CA GLU A 133 3.16 24.71 22.14
C GLU A 133 3.62 24.71 20.68
N LEU A 134 3.56 23.54 20.03
CA LEU A 134 4.19 23.37 18.73
C LEU A 134 3.34 23.95 17.58
N SER A 135 4.01 24.53 16.58
CA SER A 135 3.35 25.19 15.44
C SER A 135 3.01 24.22 14.30
N ASN A 136 1.72 24.14 13.95
CA ASN A 136 1.24 23.37 12.78
C ASN A 136 1.72 23.93 11.42
N SER A 137 2.23 25.17 11.40
CA SER A 137 2.82 25.77 10.19
C SER A 137 4.34 25.54 10.06
N GLY A 138 4.94 24.90 11.05
CA GLY A 138 6.38 24.65 11.14
C GLY A 138 7.14 25.69 11.96
N GLU A 139 8.27 25.26 12.52
CA GLU A 139 9.11 26.02 13.44
C GLU A 139 10.49 25.32 13.63
N ALA A 140 11.31 25.79 14.57
CA ALA A 140 12.62 25.21 14.86
C ALA A 140 12.79 24.84 16.34
N VAL A 141 12.80 23.54 16.62
CA VAL A 141 13.05 23.00 17.96
C VAL A 141 14.55 22.81 18.20
N VAL A 142 15.04 23.33 19.32
CA VAL A 142 16.47 23.40 19.66
C VAL A 142 16.75 22.70 21.00
N LEU A 143 17.49 21.60 20.94
CA LEU A 143 18.05 20.90 22.09
C LEU A 143 19.42 21.50 22.47
N ARG A 144 19.58 21.86 23.75
CA ARG A 144 20.80 22.41 24.32
C ARG A 144 21.31 21.62 25.51
N ARG A 145 22.62 21.67 25.73
CA ARG A 145 23.31 21.21 26.93
C ARG A 145 24.20 22.32 27.44
N ASP A 146 24.10 22.65 28.73
CA ASP A 146 24.89 23.72 29.36
C ASP A 146 24.81 25.05 28.59
N GLY A 147 23.66 25.33 27.98
CA GLY A 147 23.40 26.50 27.14
C GLY A 147 23.90 26.39 25.69
N ALA A 148 24.75 25.44 25.36
CA ALA A 148 25.23 25.20 23.99
C ALA A 148 24.22 24.39 23.17
N VAL A 149 24.04 24.74 21.90
CA VAL A 149 23.16 23.99 20.97
C VAL A 149 23.82 22.66 20.62
N VAL A 150 23.08 21.57 20.83
CA VAL A 150 23.52 20.20 20.52
C VAL A 150 22.82 19.68 19.28
N HIS A 151 21.52 19.94 19.13
CA HIS A 151 20.76 19.58 17.94
C HIS A 151 19.68 20.64 17.70
N ARG A 152 19.52 21.04 16.44
CA ARG A 152 18.44 21.92 15.98
C ARG A 152 17.71 21.20 14.87
N VAL A 153 16.40 21.07 15.00
CA VAL A 153 15.51 20.50 14.00
C VAL A 153 14.55 21.58 13.54
N ARG A 154 14.36 21.69 12.22
CA ARG A 154 13.33 22.55 11.64
C ARG A 154 12.35 21.65 10.88
N TYR A 155 11.06 21.87 11.08
CA TYR A 155 10.02 21.18 10.32
C TYR A 155 9.10 22.20 9.65
N GLY A 156 8.43 21.78 8.57
CA GLY A 156 7.51 22.60 7.79
C GLY A 156 6.05 22.41 8.21
N GLU A 157 5.12 22.72 7.31
CA GLU A 157 3.69 22.47 7.50
C GLU A 157 3.43 21.00 7.88
N THR A 158 2.55 20.82 8.85
CA THR A 158 2.26 19.53 9.46
C THR A 158 1.27 18.72 8.64
N GLU A 159 1.21 17.43 8.95
CA GLU A 159 0.14 16.55 8.50
C GLU A 159 -0.52 15.95 9.75
N GLU A 160 -1.78 16.30 10.01
CA GLU A 160 -2.56 15.83 11.15
C GLU A 160 -2.38 14.31 11.38
N GLY A 161 -2.09 13.94 12.64
CA GLY A 161 -1.89 12.54 13.01
C GLY A 161 -0.51 11.96 12.67
N LYS A 162 0.39 12.75 12.06
CA LYS A 162 1.76 12.34 11.73
C LYS A 162 2.80 13.00 12.61
N ARG A 163 3.82 12.21 12.95
CA ARG A 163 5.05 12.64 13.59
C ARG A 163 6.13 12.92 12.56
N TYR A 164 6.92 13.96 12.79
CA TYR A 164 8.12 14.25 12.02
C TYR A 164 9.31 13.47 12.56
N ARG A 165 10.09 12.85 11.65
CA ARG A 165 11.28 12.04 11.97
C ARG A 165 12.53 12.69 11.36
N PRO A 166 13.31 13.45 12.16
CA PRO A 166 14.45 14.23 11.66
C PRO A 166 15.51 13.39 10.97
N ALA A 167 15.78 12.17 11.46
CA ALA A 167 16.76 11.26 10.89
C ALA A 167 16.49 10.87 9.43
N THR A 168 15.23 10.96 8.98
CA THR A 168 14.85 10.63 7.60
C THR A 168 14.19 11.79 6.86
N ASP A 169 14.03 12.94 7.51
CA ASP A 169 13.28 14.09 7.01
C ASP A 169 11.88 13.73 6.47
N LYS A 170 11.09 12.98 7.26
CA LYS A 170 9.78 12.47 6.83
C LYS A 170 8.72 12.60 7.91
N TRP A 171 7.52 12.97 7.48
CA TRP A 171 6.27 12.81 8.23
C TRP A 171 5.79 11.36 8.17
N ARG A 172 5.42 10.78 9.32
CA ARG A 172 4.92 9.40 9.43
C ARG A 172 3.76 9.31 10.41
N PRO A 173 2.71 8.54 10.12
CA PRO A 173 1.64 8.28 11.09
C PRO A 173 2.17 7.75 12.43
N VAL A 174 1.61 8.22 13.55
CA VAL A 174 1.94 7.71 14.88
C VAL A 174 1.66 6.19 14.95
N GLY A 175 2.63 5.40 15.42
CA GLY A 175 2.55 3.95 15.49
C GLY A 175 2.92 3.19 14.22
N LEU A 176 3.30 3.88 13.13
CA LEU A 176 3.93 3.26 11.96
C LEU A 176 5.45 3.40 11.99
N ASP A 177 6.15 2.33 12.35
CA ASP A 177 7.59 2.19 12.09
C ASP A 177 7.77 1.08 11.03
N PRO A 178 8.40 1.38 9.88
CA PRO A 178 8.75 0.38 8.88
C PRO A 178 9.55 -0.78 9.49
N ARG A 179 9.23 -2.00 9.06
CA ARG A 179 9.95 -3.21 9.46
C ARG A 179 11.10 -3.46 8.49
N ASP A 180 12.17 -4.09 8.96
CA ASP A 180 13.17 -4.68 8.08
C ASP A 180 12.60 -5.89 7.32
N PRO A 181 13.14 -6.22 6.13
CA PRO A 181 12.86 -7.49 5.48
C PRO A 181 13.17 -8.65 6.44
N VAL A 182 12.26 -9.61 6.53
CA VAL A 182 12.51 -10.83 7.33
C VAL A 182 12.87 -11.95 6.38
N THR A 183 14.17 -12.23 6.25
CA THR A 183 14.65 -13.38 5.48
C THR A 183 14.53 -14.66 6.31
N ILE A 184 13.79 -15.60 5.74
CA ILE A 184 13.53 -16.94 6.23
C ILE A 184 14.44 -17.87 5.43
N GLY A 185 15.03 -18.87 6.11
CA GLY A 185 15.87 -19.87 5.46
C GLY A 185 15.12 -20.74 4.42
N PRO A 186 15.72 -21.85 3.98
CA PRO A 186 15.09 -22.76 3.03
C PRO A 186 13.69 -23.17 3.47
N THR A 187 12.75 -23.20 2.52
CA THR A 187 11.34 -23.46 2.83
C THR A 187 10.67 -24.27 1.73
N ASN A 188 9.92 -25.28 2.15
CA ASN A 188 8.99 -25.98 1.27
C ASN A 188 7.69 -25.19 1.22
N ALA A 189 7.15 -25.04 0.02
CA ALA A 189 5.91 -24.33 -0.19
C ALA A 189 5.01 -25.08 -1.17
N THR A 190 3.73 -24.75 -1.14
CA THR A 190 2.78 -25.10 -2.19
C THR A 190 2.46 -23.83 -2.97
N ALA A 191 2.87 -23.76 -4.22
CA ALA A 191 2.52 -22.71 -5.15
C ALA A 191 1.22 -23.07 -5.88
N PHE A 192 0.32 -22.11 -6.06
CA PHE A 192 -0.98 -22.38 -6.67
C PHE A 192 -1.60 -21.12 -7.28
N LEU A 193 -2.59 -21.35 -8.14
CA LEU A 193 -3.37 -20.30 -8.78
C LEU A 193 -4.82 -20.30 -8.30
N LEU A 194 -5.46 -19.15 -8.44
CA LEU A 194 -6.90 -18.99 -8.40
C LEU A 194 -7.32 -18.50 -9.80
N PRO A 195 -8.42 -18.99 -10.38
CA PRO A 195 -9.46 -19.82 -9.79
C PRO A 195 -9.17 -21.32 -9.64
N ASP A 196 -8.05 -21.81 -10.15
CA ASP A 196 -7.76 -23.24 -10.36
C ASP A 196 -7.72 -24.08 -9.08
N SER A 197 -7.15 -23.54 -8.00
CA SER A 197 -6.90 -24.26 -6.75
C SER A 197 -7.59 -23.60 -5.53
N PRO A 198 -8.93 -23.46 -5.52
CA PRO A 198 -9.65 -22.80 -4.42
C PRO A 198 -9.67 -23.66 -3.15
N GLY A 199 -9.25 -24.93 -3.25
CA GLY A 199 -9.12 -25.88 -2.16
C GLY A 199 -7.95 -25.57 -1.22
N ILE A 200 -6.81 -25.09 -1.73
CA ILE A 200 -5.59 -24.89 -0.92
C ILE A 200 -5.83 -23.91 0.24
N PRO A 201 -6.44 -22.71 0.03
CA PRO A 201 -6.76 -21.83 1.15
C PRO A 201 -7.72 -22.46 2.16
N LEU A 202 -8.74 -23.20 1.70
CA LEU A 202 -9.73 -23.82 2.59
C LEU A 202 -9.13 -24.97 3.41
N GLU A 203 -8.33 -25.81 2.79
CA GLU A 203 -7.60 -26.88 3.46
C GLU A 203 -6.67 -26.31 4.54
N THR A 204 -5.98 -25.21 4.23
CA THR A 204 -5.10 -24.52 5.19
C THR A 204 -5.87 -24.09 6.44
N LEU A 205 -7.04 -23.46 6.27
CA LEU A 205 -7.88 -23.05 7.40
C LEU A 205 -8.46 -24.24 8.17
N ARG A 206 -8.92 -25.27 7.45
CA ARG A 206 -9.55 -26.45 8.05
C ARG A 206 -8.58 -27.35 8.81
N SER A 207 -7.31 -27.36 8.41
CA SER A 207 -6.28 -28.20 9.03
C SER A 207 -5.62 -27.57 10.25
N ALA A 208 -5.99 -26.35 10.65
CA ALA A 208 -5.46 -25.75 11.87
C ALA A 208 -6.03 -26.41 13.13
N HIS A 209 -5.16 -26.56 14.12
CA HIS A 209 -5.42 -27.23 15.38
C HIS A 209 -5.20 -26.35 16.62
N GLN A 210 -4.35 -25.31 16.54
CA GLN A 210 -4.01 -24.45 17.68
C GLN A 210 -4.39 -23.00 17.43
N ARG A 211 -3.96 -22.40 16.31
CA ARG A 211 -4.18 -20.98 16.01
C ARG A 211 -4.53 -20.73 14.55
N LEU A 212 -5.42 -19.76 14.35
CA LEU A 212 -5.74 -19.17 13.05
C LEU A 212 -5.69 -17.64 13.14
N LEU A 213 -4.73 -17.03 12.45
CA LEU A 213 -4.65 -15.57 12.30
C LEU A 213 -4.94 -15.22 10.86
N VAL A 214 -6.03 -14.50 10.57
CA VAL A 214 -6.48 -14.20 9.21
C VAL A 214 -6.50 -12.68 8.99
N ALA A 215 -5.81 -12.19 7.98
CA ALA A 215 -5.81 -10.79 7.61
C ALA A 215 -6.40 -10.61 6.20
N GLY A 216 -7.29 -9.62 6.03
CA GLY A 216 -8.01 -9.45 4.78
C GLY A 216 -8.62 -8.08 4.54
N TYR A 217 -8.31 -7.46 3.42
CA TYR A 217 -8.95 -6.22 2.98
C TYR A 217 -10.48 -6.34 2.77
N THR A 218 -10.95 -7.42 2.13
CA THR A 218 -12.39 -7.69 1.97
C THR A 218 -12.69 -9.13 2.39
N PHE A 219 -13.74 -9.32 3.19
CA PHE A 219 -14.15 -10.62 3.73
C PHE A 219 -15.64 -10.88 3.47
N THR A 220 -15.95 -11.59 2.39
CA THR A 220 -17.34 -11.90 2.00
C THR A 220 -17.58 -13.37 1.66
N SER A 221 -16.55 -14.21 1.82
CA SER A 221 -16.61 -15.63 1.48
C SER A 221 -17.29 -16.47 2.57
N LYS A 222 -18.54 -16.89 2.32
CA LYS A 222 -19.30 -17.76 3.23
C LYS A 222 -18.57 -19.06 3.59
N ARG A 223 -17.93 -19.72 2.63
CA ARG A 223 -17.17 -20.95 2.86
C ARG A 223 -15.91 -20.76 3.71
N VAL A 224 -15.32 -19.57 3.67
CA VAL A 224 -14.20 -19.22 4.56
C VAL A 224 -14.76 -18.94 5.96
N ALA A 225 -15.84 -18.17 6.07
CA ALA A 225 -16.51 -17.94 7.35
C ALA A 225 -16.92 -19.26 8.04
N ASN A 226 -17.55 -20.18 7.30
CA ASN A 226 -17.89 -21.51 7.82
C ASN A 226 -16.64 -22.29 8.26
N ALA A 227 -15.56 -22.28 7.48
CA ALA A 227 -14.32 -22.97 7.87
C ALA A 227 -13.72 -22.41 9.17
N LEU A 228 -13.84 -21.10 9.42
CA LEU A 228 -13.43 -20.48 10.69
C LEU A 228 -14.39 -20.84 11.83
N ILE A 229 -15.70 -20.86 11.60
CA ILE A 229 -16.69 -21.30 12.60
C ILE A 229 -16.43 -22.76 12.99
N ASP A 230 -16.29 -23.66 12.00
CA ASP A 230 -15.97 -25.08 12.24
C ASP A 230 -14.66 -25.24 13.03
N ALA A 231 -13.66 -24.35 12.81
CA ALA A 231 -12.41 -24.37 13.56
C ALA A 231 -12.59 -23.86 15.00
N SER A 232 -13.45 -22.87 15.20
CA SER A 232 -13.78 -22.36 16.53
C SER A 232 -14.51 -23.42 17.37
N GLU A 233 -15.42 -24.18 16.75
CA GLU A 233 -16.08 -25.34 17.38
C GLU A 233 -15.10 -26.44 17.80
N ARG A 234 -13.95 -26.56 17.10
CA ARG A 234 -12.85 -27.46 17.49
C ARG A 234 -11.93 -26.88 18.58
N GLY A 235 -12.14 -25.65 19.01
CA GLY A 235 -11.36 -24.98 20.06
C GLY A 235 -10.07 -24.29 19.58
N VAL A 236 -9.94 -23.99 18.30
CA VAL A 236 -8.79 -23.23 17.74
C VAL A 236 -8.87 -21.75 18.18
N ASP A 237 -7.75 -21.10 18.55
CA ASP A 237 -7.70 -19.64 18.79
C ASP A 237 -7.74 -18.91 17.44
N ILE A 238 -8.85 -18.21 17.16
CA ILE A 238 -9.07 -17.55 15.87
C ILE A 238 -9.13 -16.04 16.04
N ARG A 239 -8.33 -15.34 15.25
CA ARG A 239 -8.33 -13.88 15.17
C ARG A 239 -8.39 -13.42 13.71
N LEU A 240 -9.22 -12.42 13.45
CA LEU A 240 -9.46 -11.88 12.11
C LEU A 240 -9.24 -10.36 12.10
N LEU A 241 -8.38 -9.88 11.21
CA LEU A 241 -8.22 -8.45 10.88
C LEU A 241 -8.87 -8.14 9.54
N VAL A 242 -9.72 -7.11 9.52
CA VAL A 242 -10.32 -6.56 8.30
C VAL A 242 -10.13 -5.06 8.17
N GLU A 243 -10.13 -4.55 6.94
CA GLU A 243 -10.08 -3.11 6.66
C GLU A 243 -11.38 -2.40 7.07
N SER A 244 -11.24 -1.21 7.67
CA SER A 244 -12.33 -0.33 8.12
C SER A 244 -13.17 0.29 7.01
N GLY A 245 -12.58 0.55 5.85
CA GLY A 245 -13.22 1.25 4.75
C GLY A 245 -12.63 0.86 3.40
N PRO A 246 -12.83 -0.38 2.92
CA PRO A 246 -12.43 -0.73 1.56
C PRO A 246 -13.16 0.16 0.54
N VAL A 247 -12.66 0.26 -0.70
CA VAL A 247 -13.18 1.17 -1.74
C VAL A 247 -14.67 0.99 -1.97
N ASP A 248 -15.10 -0.26 -2.05
CA ASP A 248 -16.51 -0.60 -2.25
C ASP A 248 -17.33 -0.49 -0.94
N GLY A 249 -16.67 -0.18 0.17
CA GLY A 249 -17.25 -0.18 1.52
C GLY A 249 -17.45 -1.59 2.08
N ILE A 250 -17.83 -1.63 3.35
CA ILE A 250 -18.22 -2.89 4.00
C ILE A 250 -19.65 -3.22 3.58
N SER A 251 -19.84 -4.32 2.88
CA SER A 251 -21.18 -4.76 2.46
C SER A 251 -22.01 -5.31 3.63
N ALA A 252 -23.33 -5.28 3.49
CA ALA A 252 -24.26 -5.96 4.41
C ALA A 252 -23.96 -7.46 4.55
N GLN A 253 -23.43 -8.09 3.50
CA GLN A 253 -22.99 -9.48 3.55
C GLN A 253 -21.74 -9.65 4.41
N GLN A 254 -20.72 -8.81 4.23
CA GLN A 254 -19.53 -8.83 5.07
C GLN A 254 -19.91 -8.63 6.53
N ALA A 255 -20.70 -7.60 6.83
CA ALA A 255 -21.13 -7.31 8.19
C ALA A 255 -21.82 -8.51 8.86
N ARG A 256 -22.76 -9.18 8.15
CA ARG A 256 -23.41 -10.39 8.67
C ARG A 256 -22.45 -11.55 8.93
N LEU A 257 -21.44 -11.75 8.08
CA LEU A 257 -20.44 -12.80 8.29
C LEU A 257 -19.53 -12.49 9.48
N LEU A 258 -19.15 -11.22 9.66
CA LEU A 258 -18.36 -10.80 10.83
C LEU A 258 -19.19 -10.91 12.12
N ASP A 259 -20.49 -10.57 12.08
CA ASP A 259 -21.42 -10.79 13.20
C ASP A 259 -21.49 -12.28 13.58
N GLN A 260 -21.55 -13.20 12.60
CA GLN A 260 -21.54 -14.65 12.83
C GLN A 260 -20.23 -15.16 13.43
N LEU A 261 -19.09 -14.65 12.97
CA LEU A 261 -17.77 -15.03 13.51
C LEU A 261 -17.60 -14.59 14.96
N VAL A 262 -18.01 -13.36 15.29
CA VAL A 262 -18.01 -12.89 16.69
C VAL A 262 -18.92 -13.76 17.55
N ALA A 263 -20.11 -14.13 17.05
CA ALA A 263 -21.04 -15.01 17.78
C ALA A 263 -20.47 -16.42 18.00
N ALA A 264 -19.60 -16.90 17.10
CA ALA A 264 -18.90 -18.18 17.24
C ALA A 264 -17.68 -18.11 18.19
N GLY A 265 -17.27 -16.92 18.65
CA GLY A 265 -16.13 -16.75 19.55
C GLY A 265 -14.81 -16.33 18.89
N VAL A 266 -14.85 -15.91 17.62
CA VAL A 266 -13.68 -15.39 16.90
C VAL A 266 -13.38 -13.94 17.32
N ASP A 267 -12.11 -13.61 17.62
CA ASP A 267 -11.68 -12.21 17.84
C ASP A 267 -11.59 -11.49 16.50
N VAL A 268 -12.64 -10.75 16.14
CA VAL A 268 -12.70 -9.95 14.92
C VAL A 268 -12.37 -8.49 15.24
N ARG A 269 -11.37 -7.95 14.54
CA ARG A 269 -10.95 -6.55 14.66
C ARG A 269 -10.90 -5.86 13.30
N VAL A 270 -11.14 -4.56 13.33
CA VAL A 270 -11.15 -3.65 12.20
C VAL A 270 -9.94 -2.73 12.31
N VAL A 271 -9.10 -2.68 11.29
CA VAL A 271 -7.89 -1.85 11.22
C VAL A 271 -8.17 -0.62 10.35
N GLY A 272 -7.57 0.51 10.72
CA GLY A 272 -7.67 1.78 9.98
C GLY A 272 -8.72 2.75 10.51
N VAL A 273 -9.12 2.61 11.78
CA VAL A 273 -10.15 3.46 12.39
C VAL A 273 -9.52 4.68 13.06
N GLY A 274 -9.96 5.89 12.66
CA GLY A 274 -9.49 7.16 13.23
C GLY A 274 -8.19 7.65 12.59
N ALA A 275 -7.26 8.17 13.40
CA ALA A 275 -5.91 8.53 12.97
C ALA A 275 -5.13 7.27 12.57
N SER A 276 -5.26 6.91 11.29
CA SER A 276 -4.85 5.63 10.74
C SER A 276 -3.37 5.59 10.38
N ARG A 277 -2.72 4.45 10.62
CA ARG A 277 -1.33 4.22 10.21
C ARG A 277 -1.20 4.02 8.70
N PHE A 278 -2.28 3.61 8.06
CA PHE A 278 -2.34 3.29 6.63
C PHE A 278 -3.59 3.89 6.01
N ASN A 279 -3.55 4.19 4.72
CA ASN A 279 -4.76 4.46 3.95
C ASN A 279 -5.64 3.21 3.88
N TYR A 280 -5.02 2.03 3.73
CA TYR A 280 -5.70 0.73 3.76
C TYR A 280 -4.83 -0.38 4.36
N HIS A 281 -5.45 -1.24 5.17
CA HIS A 281 -4.99 -2.57 5.54
C HIS A 281 -5.28 -3.54 4.38
N HIS A 282 -4.34 -3.60 3.45
CA HIS A 282 -4.47 -4.34 2.21
C HIS A 282 -3.81 -5.75 2.17
N PRO A 283 -3.22 -6.35 3.22
CA PRO A 283 -2.73 -7.72 3.11
C PRO A 283 -3.84 -8.77 2.94
N LYS A 284 -3.48 -9.92 2.36
CA LYS A 284 -4.30 -11.14 2.35
C LYS A 284 -3.43 -12.32 2.71
N TYR A 285 -3.48 -12.70 3.98
CA TYR A 285 -2.72 -13.84 4.47
C TYR A 285 -3.47 -14.55 5.59
N ALA A 286 -3.07 -15.79 5.84
CA ALA A 286 -3.46 -16.53 7.02
C ALA A 286 -2.24 -17.23 7.63
N VAL A 287 -2.21 -17.31 8.96
CA VAL A 287 -1.33 -18.18 9.73
C VAL A 287 -2.19 -19.29 10.32
N ALA A 288 -1.90 -20.53 9.96
CA ALA A 288 -2.56 -21.74 10.45
C ALA A 288 -1.50 -22.61 11.14
N ASP A 289 -1.46 -22.55 12.47
CA ASP A 289 -0.38 -23.14 13.27
C ASP A 289 1.01 -22.66 12.80
N ASP A 290 1.79 -23.54 12.18
CA ASP A 290 3.13 -23.28 11.63
C ASP A 290 3.14 -23.04 10.12
N ARG A 291 1.97 -22.96 9.49
CA ARG A 291 1.83 -22.69 8.06
C ARG A 291 1.45 -21.24 7.82
N ALA A 292 2.08 -20.63 6.81
CA ALA A 292 1.75 -19.30 6.34
C ALA A 292 1.20 -19.34 4.92
N LEU A 293 0.01 -18.78 4.71
CA LEU A 293 -0.64 -18.62 3.43
C LEU A 293 -0.60 -17.15 3.02
N VAL A 294 -0.06 -16.82 1.85
CA VAL A 294 -0.05 -15.47 1.27
C VAL A 294 -0.77 -15.50 -0.07
N LEU A 295 -1.63 -14.50 -0.30
CA LEU A 295 -2.53 -14.43 -1.45
C LEU A 295 -2.48 -13.06 -2.12
N THR A 296 -2.64 -13.03 -3.44
CA THR A 296 -2.97 -11.79 -4.17
C THR A 296 -4.46 -11.44 -4.06
N GLU A 297 -5.29 -12.45 -3.76
CA GLU A 297 -6.75 -12.38 -3.76
C GLU A 297 -7.37 -12.08 -2.39
N ASN A 298 -8.45 -11.30 -2.42
CA ASN A 298 -9.34 -11.04 -1.29
C ASN A 298 -10.10 -12.31 -0.82
N TRP A 299 -10.48 -12.36 0.46
CA TRP A 299 -11.35 -13.40 1.06
C TRP A 299 -12.82 -13.27 0.64
N LYS A 300 -13.05 -13.18 -0.68
CA LYS A 300 -14.36 -13.09 -1.32
C LYS A 300 -14.58 -14.27 -2.28
N PRO A 301 -15.83 -14.59 -2.67
CA PRO A 301 -16.11 -15.68 -3.59
C PRO A 301 -15.35 -15.56 -4.92
N SER A 302 -15.17 -14.34 -5.42
CA SER A 302 -14.49 -14.07 -6.71
C SER A 302 -12.99 -14.38 -6.69
N GLY A 303 -12.34 -14.32 -5.51
CA GLY A 303 -10.91 -14.57 -5.35
C GLY A 303 -10.65 -16.01 -4.92
N ILE A 304 -11.01 -16.35 -3.68
CA ILE A 304 -10.71 -17.68 -3.13
C ILE A 304 -11.61 -18.77 -3.71
N GLY A 305 -12.74 -18.42 -4.33
CA GLY A 305 -13.82 -19.36 -4.69
C GLY A 305 -13.84 -19.80 -6.13
N GLY A 306 -12.84 -19.34 -6.89
CA GLY A 306 -12.68 -19.72 -8.28
C GLY A 306 -13.69 -19.09 -9.24
N ARG A 307 -14.20 -17.89 -8.91
CA ARG A 307 -15.37 -17.30 -9.58
C ARG A 307 -15.11 -16.06 -10.43
N SER A 308 -13.86 -15.59 -10.57
CA SER A 308 -13.58 -14.38 -11.38
C SER A 308 -12.10 -14.18 -11.65
N SER A 309 -11.27 -14.03 -10.62
CA SER A 309 -9.93 -13.46 -10.79
C SER A 309 -8.84 -14.50 -11.05
N ARG A 310 -7.92 -14.21 -11.96
CA ARG A 310 -6.58 -14.81 -11.97
C ARG A 310 -5.78 -14.24 -10.81
N GLY A 311 -5.46 -15.09 -9.84
CA GLY A 311 -4.68 -14.75 -8.65
C GLY A 311 -3.60 -15.77 -8.36
N TRP A 312 -2.56 -15.35 -7.64
CA TRP A 312 -1.48 -16.21 -7.18
C TRP A 312 -1.59 -16.42 -5.68
N GLY A 313 -1.15 -17.59 -5.22
CA GLY A 313 -1.09 -17.91 -3.81
C GLY A 313 0.03 -18.87 -3.50
N VAL A 314 0.61 -18.70 -2.31
CA VAL A 314 1.64 -19.59 -1.79
C VAL A 314 1.32 -19.97 -0.35
N ARG A 315 1.45 -21.26 -0.02
CA ARG A 315 1.43 -21.76 1.35
C ARG A 315 2.80 -22.30 1.71
N THR A 316 3.48 -21.67 2.65
CA THR A 316 4.73 -22.21 3.20
C THR A 316 4.44 -23.18 4.34
N GLU A 317 5.24 -24.24 4.43
CA GLU A 317 5.12 -25.29 5.43
C GLU A 317 6.06 -25.08 6.64
N ASN A 318 6.78 -23.95 6.68
CA ASN A 318 7.77 -23.63 7.71
C ASN A 318 7.22 -22.60 8.72
N GLY A 319 7.37 -22.92 10.01
CA GLY A 319 6.97 -22.07 11.15
C GLY A 319 7.62 -20.69 11.16
N SER A 320 8.82 -20.50 10.61
CA SER A 320 9.48 -19.19 10.62
C SER A 320 8.71 -18.12 9.82
N THR A 321 8.11 -18.48 8.67
CA THR A 321 7.25 -17.56 7.90
C THR A 321 5.96 -17.27 8.68
N ALA A 322 5.38 -18.30 9.29
CA ALA A 322 4.18 -18.20 10.13
C ALA A 322 4.42 -17.27 11.33
N ASP A 323 5.57 -17.37 11.99
CA ASP A 323 5.94 -16.55 13.13
C ASP A 323 6.19 -15.09 12.75
N ALA A 324 6.83 -14.83 11.61
CA ALA A 324 7.03 -13.49 11.09
C ALA A 324 5.68 -12.81 10.77
N LEU A 325 4.76 -13.52 10.11
CA LEU A 325 3.41 -13.02 9.86
C LEU A 325 2.58 -12.90 11.13
N ALA A 326 2.72 -13.81 12.09
CA ALA A 326 2.03 -13.73 13.38
C ALA A 326 2.53 -12.56 14.23
N ALA A 327 3.82 -12.21 14.15
CA ALA A 327 4.37 -11.02 14.78
C ALA A 327 3.77 -9.75 14.17
N LEU A 328 3.69 -9.69 12.84
CA LEU A 328 3.02 -8.60 12.14
C LEU A 328 1.53 -8.52 12.52
N PHE A 329 0.81 -9.64 12.49
CA PHE A 329 -0.60 -9.69 12.85
C PHE A 329 -0.85 -9.11 14.24
N ARG A 330 -0.03 -9.48 15.23
CA ARG A 330 -0.15 -8.98 16.60
C ARG A 330 0.13 -7.48 16.69
N GLU A 331 1.10 -6.97 15.94
CA GLU A 331 1.38 -5.54 15.84
C GLU A 331 0.15 -4.78 15.30
N ASP A 332 -0.43 -5.25 14.19
CA ASP A 332 -1.60 -4.62 13.60
C ASP A 332 -2.86 -4.74 14.47
N ALA A 333 -3.04 -5.87 15.17
CA ALA A 333 -4.14 -6.08 16.09
C ALA A 333 -4.05 -5.18 17.34
N ALA A 334 -2.85 -5.01 17.88
CA ALA A 334 -2.60 -4.20 19.08
C ALA A 334 -2.51 -2.70 18.78
N ALA A 335 -2.46 -2.33 17.50
CA ALA A 335 -2.27 -0.95 17.10
C ALA A 335 -3.45 -0.04 17.50
N PRO A 336 -3.19 1.25 17.71
CA PRO A 336 -4.24 2.16 18.17
C PRO A 336 -5.37 2.39 17.16
N ASP A 337 -5.11 2.22 15.87
CA ASP A 337 -6.12 2.30 14.80
C ASP A 337 -6.91 0.98 14.61
N SER A 338 -6.70 -0.01 15.49
CA SER A 338 -7.45 -1.26 15.53
C SER A 338 -8.56 -1.22 16.57
N ARG A 339 -9.79 -1.58 16.18
CA ARG A 339 -10.98 -1.65 17.05
C ARG A 339 -11.64 -3.02 16.95
N THR A 340 -12.33 -3.49 17.99
CA THR A 340 -13.14 -4.72 17.87
C THR A 340 -14.29 -4.50 16.88
N TRP A 341 -14.69 -5.55 16.16
CA TRP A 341 -15.83 -5.49 15.24
C TRP A 341 -17.08 -5.00 15.95
N SER A 342 -17.40 -5.54 17.14
CA SER A 342 -18.60 -5.15 17.90
C SER A 342 -18.65 -3.65 18.20
N SER A 343 -17.53 -3.03 18.56
CA SER A 343 -17.46 -1.58 18.80
C SER A 343 -17.55 -0.78 17.50
N PHE A 344 -16.90 -1.23 16.43
CA PHE A 344 -16.97 -0.56 15.14
C PHE A 344 -18.37 -0.63 14.52
N ARG A 345 -19.04 -1.78 14.65
CA ARG A 345 -20.34 -2.12 14.07
C ARG A 345 -21.52 -1.42 14.75
N ASP A 346 -21.36 -0.98 15.98
CA ASP A 346 -22.45 -0.36 16.74
C ASP A 346 -23.01 0.89 16.02
N GLY A 347 -24.35 0.97 15.96
CA GLY A 347 -25.06 2.06 15.27
C GLY A 347 -24.88 2.17 13.75
N ARG A 348 -24.07 1.31 13.09
CA ARG A 348 -23.80 1.39 11.64
C ARG A 348 -24.76 0.56 10.80
N ARG A 349 -25.11 1.08 9.62
CA ARG A 349 -25.84 0.38 8.55
C ARG A 349 -24.91 0.11 7.37
N PHE A 350 -25.16 -0.99 6.66
CA PHE A 350 -24.37 -1.44 5.53
C PHE A 350 -25.27 -1.80 4.37
N GLU A 351 -24.83 -1.48 3.16
CA GLU A 351 -25.59 -1.68 1.93
C GLU A 351 -25.23 -3.02 1.26
N PRO A 352 -26.16 -3.63 0.52
CA PRO A 352 -25.85 -4.79 -0.29
C PRO A 352 -24.91 -4.42 -1.44
N ILE A 353 -23.91 -5.26 -1.70
CA ILE A 353 -23.03 -5.16 -2.86
C ILE A 353 -23.15 -6.47 -3.65
N PRO A 354 -23.35 -6.43 -4.98
CA PRO A 354 -23.42 -7.64 -5.80
C PRO A 354 -22.17 -8.52 -5.68
N SER A 355 -22.35 -9.84 -5.69
CA SER A 355 -21.26 -10.81 -5.66
C SER A 355 -21.03 -11.43 -7.03
N ALA A 356 -19.76 -11.62 -7.42
CA ALA A 356 -19.41 -12.34 -8.64
C ALA A 356 -19.95 -13.79 -8.64
N ASN A 357 -20.49 -14.23 -9.78
CA ASN A 357 -21.24 -15.48 -9.88
C ASN A 357 -20.72 -16.48 -10.94
N GLY A 358 -19.47 -16.32 -11.42
CA GLY A 358 -18.87 -17.22 -12.41
C GLY A 358 -18.28 -18.51 -11.82
N SER A 359 -17.92 -19.44 -12.70
CA SER A 359 -17.03 -20.59 -12.43
C SER A 359 -16.15 -20.78 -13.66
N TYR A 360 -14.88 -21.08 -13.47
CA TYR A 360 -13.88 -21.14 -14.52
C TYR A 360 -13.21 -22.52 -14.55
N PRO A 361 -12.74 -22.99 -15.72
CA PRO A 361 -11.98 -24.23 -15.81
C PRO A 361 -10.68 -24.14 -14.98
N ALA A 362 -10.27 -25.26 -14.41
CA ALA A 362 -8.97 -25.40 -13.75
C ALA A 362 -7.98 -25.97 -14.77
N GLU A 363 -6.95 -25.21 -15.08
CA GLU A 363 -5.88 -25.58 -16.02
C GLU A 363 -4.59 -25.92 -15.27
N PHE A 364 -4.37 -25.31 -14.12
CA PHE A 364 -3.14 -25.46 -13.33
C PHE A 364 -3.40 -26.20 -12.02
N SER A 365 -2.70 -27.31 -11.83
CA SER A 365 -2.68 -28.01 -10.54
C SER A 365 -1.72 -27.32 -9.56
N PRO A 366 -1.98 -27.33 -8.25
CA PRO A 366 -1.05 -26.78 -7.28
C PRO A 366 0.22 -27.64 -7.21
N GLU A 367 1.37 -27.01 -7.04
CA GLU A 367 2.67 -27.70 -7.01
C GLU A 367 3.40 -27.49 -5.69
N ARG A 368 4.07 -28.55 -5.22
CA ARG A 368 5.03 -28.44 -4.13
C ARG A 368 6.36 -28.00 -4.70
N VAL A 369 6.86 -26.90 -4.17
CA VAL A 369 8.10 -26.25 -4.61
C VAL A 369 9.04 -26.06 -3.43
N HIS A 370 10.34 -26.12 -3.70
CA HIS A 370 11.40 -25.80 -2.77
C HIS A 370 11.99 -24.42 -3.09
N ALA A 371 11.93 -23.51 -2.12
CA ALA A 371 12.65 -22.24 -2.18
C ALA A 371 13.91 -22.32 -1.33
N ARG A 372 15.05 -21.94 -1.92
CA ARG A 372 16.36 -21.79 -1.25
C ARG A 372 16.27 -20.86 -0.05
N ASN A 373 15.48 -19.79 -0.16
CA ASN A 373 15.07 -18.95 0.97
C ASN A 373 13.76 -18.22 0.62
N ALA A 374 13.12 -17.61 1.61
CA ALA A 374 12.00 -16.71 1.39
C ALA A 374 12.21 -15.41 2.17
N THR A 375 11.76 -14.28 1.65
CA THR A 375 11.81 -13.01 2.37
C THR A 375 10.41 -12.42 2.50
N LEU A 376 9.98 -12.18 3.74
CA LEU A 376 8.74 -11.45 4.02
C LEU A 376 8.99 -9.95 3.87
N LEU A 377 8.26 -9.35 2.95
CA LEU A 377 8.31 -7.93 2.63
C LEU A 377 7.00 -7.24 3.05
N THR A 378 7.11 -5.98 3.48
CA THR A 378 5.97 -5.18 3.92
C THR A 378 6.04 -3.76 3.37
N ALA A 379 4.89 -3.21 3.01
CA ALA A 379 4.72 -1.78 2.74
C ALA A 379 3.83 -1.15 3.83
N PRO A 380 4.01 0.14 4.17
CA PRO A 380 5.15 0.98 3.78
C PRO A 380 6.45 0.48 4.43
N GLY A 381 7.58 0.73 3.78
CA GLY A 381 8.88 0.35 4.33
C GLY A 381 9.80 -0.29 3.29
N ASN A 382 9.82 -1.61 3.24
CA ASN A 382 10.87 -2.34 2.56
C ASN A 382 10.45 -2.93 1.20
N ALA A 383 9.16 -3.16 0.95
CA ALA A 383 8.74 -3.95 -0.20
C ALA A 383 9.12 -3.29 -1.53
N GLU A 384 8.81 -2.00 -1.74
CA GLU A 384 9.15 -1.31 -3.00
C GLU A 384 10.65 -1.30 -3.25
N SER A 385 11.45 -0.91 -2.26
CA SER A 385 12.91 -0.83 -2.44
C SER A 385 13.55 -2.20 -2.68
N ALA A 386 13.04 -3.27 -2.03
CA ALA A 386 13.49 -4.64 -2.29
C ALA A 386 13.16 -5.09 -3.72
N LEU A 387 11.94 -4.80 -4.22
CA LEU A 387 11.56 -5.15 -5.59
C LEU A 387 12.31 -4.32 -6.63
N VAL A 388 12.54 -3.02 -6.39
CA VAL A 388 13.37 -2.18 -7.26
C VAL A 388 14.78 -2.76 -7.39
N ARG A 389 15.42 -3.12 -6.26
CA ARG A 389 16.75 -3.74 -6.28
C ARG A 389 16.75 -5.04 -7.06
N ALA A 390 15.78 -5.93 -6.83
CA ALA A 390 15.68 -7.19 -7.56
C ALA A 390 15.58 -6.98 -9.09
N ILE A 391 14.81 -5.99 -9.54
CA ILE A 391 14.71 -5.65 -10.98
C ILE A 391 15.99 -5.00 -11.50
N ASP A 392 16.65 -4.17 -10.69
CA ASP A 392 17.93 -3.56 -11.04
C ASP A 392 19.09 -4.56 -11.10
N ASP A 393 19.01 -5.64 -10.32
CA ASP A 393 19.99 -6.74 -10.28
C ASP A 393 19.70 -7.82 -11.34
N ALA A 394 18.54 -7.78 -12.00
CA ALA A 394 18.15 -8.75 -13.03
C ALA A 394 19.16 -8.83 -14.18
N GLU A 395 19.47 -10.05 -14.61
CA GLU A 395 20.47 -10.34 -15.65
C GLU A 395 19.83 -10.72 -16.99
N PHE A 396 18.72 -11.46 -17.00
CA PHE A 396 18.18 -12.09 -18.21
C PHE A 396 16.72 -11.73 -18.48
N ARG A 397 15.85 -11.78 -17.46
CA ARG A 397 14.41 -11.62 -17.65
C ARG A 397 13.69 -11.03 -16.45
N VAL A 398 12.70 -10.18 -16.72
CA VAL A 398 11.73 -9.68 -15.73
C VAL A 398 10.31 -9.84 -16.30
N ASP A 399 9.48 -10.64 -15.61
CA ASP A 399 8.06 -10.80 -15.93
C ASP A 399 7.20 -10.13 -14.86
N VAL A 400 6.37 -9.16 -15.26
CA VAL A 400 5.51 -8.37 -14.37
C VAL A 400 4.06 -8.68 -14.66
N LEU A 401 3.33 -9.17 -13.65
CA LEU A 401 1.90 -9.45 -13.73
C LEU A 401 1.15 -8.57 -12.74
N GLN A 402 0.39 -7.59 -13.20
CA GLN A 402 -0.26 -6.61 -12.33
C GLN A 402 -1.68 -6.28 -12.79
N PRO A 403 -2.60 -5.90 -11.89
CA PRO A 403 -3.91 -5.41 -12.30
C PRO A 403 -3.79 -4.07 -13.05
N THR A 404 -2.88 -3.22 -12.57
CA THR A 404 -2.49 -1.91 -13.13
C THR A 404 -1.09 -1.57 -12.60
N LEU A 405 -0.37 -0.68 -13.28
CA LEU A 405 0.86 -0.05 -12.77
C LEU A 405 0.64 1.44 -12.52
N GLY A 406 1.59 2.05 -11.82
CA GLY A 406 1.74 3.49 -11.71
C GLY A 406 2.27 4.10 -13.01
N ARG A 407 2.47 5.42 -12.97
CA ARG A 407 2.94 6.22 -14.10
C ARG A 407 4.45 6.04 -14.34
N GLN A 408 5.00 6.81 -15.28
CA GLN A 408 6.41 6.75 -15.67
C GLN A 408 7.38 7.07 -14.54
N ASP A 409 6.94 7.84 -13.55
CA ASP A 409 7.72 8.23 -12.37
C ASP A 409 7.61 7.22 -11.22
N ASN A 410 6.79 6.18 -11.35
CA ASN A 410 6.76 5.11 -10.37
C ASN A 410 8.11 4.37 -10.32
N ALA A 411 8.62 4.11 -9.11
CA ALA A 411 9.95 3.54 -8.93
C ALA A 411 10.13 2.16 -9.57
N LEU A 412 9.10 1.31 -9.49
CA LEU A 412 9.12 -0.04 -10.07
C LEU A 412 9.01 0.00 -11.58
N VAL A 413 8.16 0.87 -12.15
CA VAL A 413 8.12 1.11 -13.59
C VAL A 413 9.50 1.57 -14.08
N ARG A 414 10.12 2.56 -13.45
CA ARG A 414 11.47 3.01 -13.81
C ARG A 414 12.52 1.90 -13.71
N ALA A 415 12.41 1.01 -12.73
CA ALA A 415 13.32 -0.14 -12.61
C ALA A 415 13.19 -1.06 -13.83
N THR A 416 11.96 -1.34 -14.30
CA THR A 416 11.78 -2.15 -15.51
C THR A 416 12.37 -1.50 -16.77
N LEU A 417 12.25 -0.18 -16.90
CA LEU A 417 12.88 0.56 -18.01
C LEU A 417 14.41 0.48 -17.93
N ARG A 418 14.99 0.62 -16.72
CA ARG A 418 16.44 0.46 -16.52
C ARG A 418 16.90 -0.97 -16.86
N ALA A 419 16.13 -1.99 -16.46
CA ALA A 419 16.44 -3.38 -16.81
C ALA A 419 16.45 -3.59 -18.33
N ALA A 420 15.42 -3.11 -19.03
CA ALA A 420 15.36 -3.19 -20.49
C ALA A 420 16.51 -2.43 -21.17
N GLN A 421 16.90 -1.26 -20.66
CA GLN A 421 18.09 -0.52 -21.16
C GLN A 421 19.40 -1.31 -21.01
N ARG A 422 19.51 -2.19 -20.01
CA ARG A 422 20.65 -3.10 -19.85
C ARG A 422 20.59 -4.33 -20.76
N GLY A 423 19.51 -4.52 -21.52
CA GLY A 423 19.29 -5.67 -22.41
C GLY A 423 18.52 -6.84 -21.77
N VAL A 424 18.00 -6.67 -20.55
CA VAL A 424 17.16 -7.66 -19.87
C VAL A 424 15.80 -7.75 -20.57
N GLU A 425 15.31 -8.95 -20.90
CA GLU A 425 13.97 -9.13 -21.49
C GLU A 425 12.90 -8.76 -20.45
N VAL A 426 12.09 -7.74 -20.74
CA VAL A 426 11.01 -7.31 -19.84
C VAL A 426 9.65 -7.59 -20.49
N ARG A 427 8.81 -8.36 -19.79
CA ARG A 427 7.41 -8.61 -20.18
C ARG A 427 6.47 -8.04 -19.13
N VAL A 428 5.56 -7.16 -19.54
CA VAL A 428 4.55 -6.56 -18.66
C VAL A 428 3.15 -6.99 -19.09
N LEU A 429 2.45 -7.74 -18.24
CA LEU A 429 1.09 -8.20 -18.50
C LEU A 429 0.10 -7.53 -17.54
N LEU A 430 -0.84 -6.76 -18.09
CA LEU A 430 -1.83 -6.01 -17.33
C LEU A 430 -3.25 -6.57 -17.50
N SER A 431 -4.12 -6.31 -16.52
CA SER A 431 -5.51 -6.77 -16.59
C SER A 431 -6.31 -6.04 -17.67
N GLY A 432 -7.12 -6.79 -18.44
CA GLY A 432 -8.16 -6.23 -19.33
C GLY A 432 -9.47 -5.87 -18.62
N ALA A 433 -9.44 -5.54 -17.33
CA ALA A 433 -10.67 -5.27 -16.58
C ALA A 433 -11.30 -3.95 -17.04
N TRP A 434 -12.62 -3.93 -17.26
CA TRP A 434 -13.32 -2.81 -17.90
C TRP A 434 -13.07 -1.44 -17.22
N TYR A 435 -12.95 -1.41 -15.90
CA TYR A 435 -12.74 -0.18 -15.12
C TYR A 435 -11.31 0.38 -15.22
N SER A 436 -10.37 -0.38 -15.77
CA SER A 436 -8.97 0.05 -16.00
C SER A 436 -8.54 -0.13 -17.47
N ALA A 437 -9.47 -0.47 -18.36
CA ALA A 437 -9.14 -0.88 -19.73
C ALA A 437 -8.50 0.27 -20.53
N GLU A 438 -9.05 1.48 -20.44
CA GLU A 438 -8.51 2.65 -21.14
C GLU A 438 -7.13 3.06 -20.61
N GLU A 439 -6.98 3.12 -19.28
CA GLU A 439 -5.71 3.49 -18.63
C GLU A 439 -4.61 2.47 -18.91
N ASN A 440 -4.90 1.17 -18.78
CA ASN A 440 -3.95 0.11 -19.08
C ASN A 440 -3.59 0.08 -20.57
N ALA A 441 -4.54 0.31 -21.48
CA ALA A 441 -4.26 0.37 -22.92
C ALA A 441 -3.32 1.54 -23.26
N ALA A 442 -3.56 2.72 -22.66
CA ALA A 442 -2.67 3.87 -22.82
C ALA A 442 -1.26 3.60 -22.28
N LEU A 443 -1.16 2.97 -21.10
CA LEU A 443 0.12 2.61 -20.50
C LEU A 443 0.88 1.56 -21.34
N VAL A 444 0.18 0.53 -21.84
CA VAL A 444 0.77 -0.49 -22.72
C VAL A 444 1.30 0.14 -24.01
N SER A 445 0.51 1.02 -24.65
CA SER A 445 0.96 1.77 -25.83
C SER A 445 2.22 2.56 -25.52
N TRP A 446 2.21 3.32 -24.41
CA TRP A 446 3.36 4.14 -24.02
C TRP A 446 4.63 3.31 -23.75
N LEU A 447 4.51 2.17 -23.07
CA LEU A 447 5.62 1.26 -22.78
C LEU A 447 6.23 0.71 -24.08
N ASN A 448 5.40 0.26 -25.01
CA ASN A 448 5.85 -0.27 -26.30
C ASN A 448 6.46 0.83 -27.18
N ASP A 449 5.84 2.02 -27.25
CA ASP A 449 6.40 3.17 -27.99
C ASP A 449 7.75 3.63 -27.42
N TRP A 450 7.92 3.54 -26.09
CA TRP A 450 9.20 3.80 -25.45
C TRP A 450 10.22 2.70 -25.82
N ALA A 451 9.82 1.43 -25.80
CA ALA A 451 10.69 0.31 -26.14
C ALA A 451 11.21 0.42 -27.58
N ASP A 452 10.33 0.70 -28.54
CA ASP A 452 10.67 0.87 -29.96
C ASP A 452 11.66 2.02 -30.17
N ARG A 453 11.41 3.19 -29.54
CA ARG A 453 12.29 4.36 -29.64
C ARG A 453 13.68 4.14 -29.04
N ASN A 454 13.79 3.26 -28.05
CA ASN A 454 15.05 2.97 -27.36
C ASN A 454 15.70 1.66 -27.82
N ASN A 455 15.09 0.94 -28.78
CA ASN A 455 15.49 -0.41 -29.17
C ASN A 455 15.71 -1.33 -27.94
N ALA A 456 14.79 -1.24 -26.97
CA ALA A 456 14.87 -1.95 -25.71
C ALA A 456 14.00 -3.21 -25.75
N PRO A 457 14.45 -4.36 -25.22
CA PRO A 457 13.71 -5.62 -25.18
C PRO A 457 12.59 -5.59 -24.11
N LEU A 458 11.67 -4.64 -24.23
CA LEU A 458 10.48 -4.52 -23.39
C LEU A 458 9.23 -4.73 -24.24
N THR A 459 8.31 -5.55 -23.75
CA THR A 459 6.98 -5.68 -24.35
C THR A 459 5.93 -5.62 -23.25
N ALA A 460 4.87 -4.86 -23.51
CA ALA A 460 3.70 -4.78 -22.65
C ALA A 460 2.45 -5.27 -23.39
N ARG A 461 1.55 -5.97 -22.68
CA ARG A 461 0.28 -6.49 -23.20
C ARG A 461 -0.86 -6.34 -22.21
N ILE A 462 -2.07 -6.27 -22.75
CA ILE A 462 -3.30 -6.52 -22.00
C ILE A 462 -3.60 -8.00 -22.10
N ALA A 463 -3.90 -8.66 -20.98
CA ALA A 463 -4.25 -10.06 -20.98
C ALA A 463 -5.63 -10.29 -21.60
N GLU A 464 -5.71 -11.34 -22.43
CA GLU A 464 -6.93 -11.80 -23.09
C GLU A 464 -7.26 -13.20 -22.56
N PRO A 465 -8.02 -13.29 -21.46
CA PRO A 465 -8.17 -14.55 -20.72
C PRO A 465 -9.09 -15.57 -21.39
N GLY A 466 -9.95 -15.14 -22.31
CA GLY A 466 -11.00 -15.99 -22.87
C GLY A 466 -11.95 -16.46 -21.78
N ASP A 467 -12.16 -17.78 -21.70
CA ASP A 467 -13.01 -18.45 -20.71
C ASP A 467 -12.24 -18.97 -19.48
N ARG A 468 -10.93 -18.64 -19.34
CA ARG A 468 -10.08 -19.11 -18.23
C ARG A 468 -10.24 -18.34 -16.94
N TYR A 469 -10.51 -17.04 -17.04
CA TYR A 469 -10.79 -16.13 -15.91
C TYR A 469 -11.39 -14.82 -16.44
N GLU A 470 -11.95 -13.98 -15.55
CA GLU A 470 -12.53 -12.69 -15.92
C GLU A 470 -11.48 -11.59 -16.06
N LYS A 471 -10.53 -11.54 -15.11
CA LYS A 471 -9.53 -10.46 -15.02
C LYS A 471 -8.30 -10.89 -14.23
N ILE A 472 -7.16 -10.22 -14.48
CA ILE A 472 -5.97 -10.35 -13.64
C ILE A 472 -6.19 -9.57 -12.36
N HIS A 473 -5.95 -10.26 -11.23
CA HIS A 473 -5.82 -9.61 -9.94
C HIS A 473 -4.57 -10.11 -9.18
N ALA A 474 -3.76 -10.96 -9.80
CA ALA A 474 -2.41 -11.27 -9.38
C ALA A 474 -1.53 -10.01 -9.38
N LYS A 475 -0.61 -9.97 -8.42
CA LYS A 475 0.42 -8.92 -8.26
C LYS A 475 1.76 -9.63 -8.16
N GLY A 476 2.15 -10.21 -9.29
CA GLY A 476 3.30 -11.08 -9.44
C GLY A 476 4.49 -10.34 -10.02
N LEU A 477 5.68 -10.73 -9.59
CA LEU A 477 6.95 -10.39 -10.21
C LEU A 477 7.79 -11.66 -10.29
N LEU A 478 8.35 -11.94 -11.46
CA LEU A 478 9.37 -12.97 -11.65
C LEU A 478 10.65 -12.30 -12.17
N VAL A 479 11.79 -12.62 -11.56
CA VAL A 479 13.10 -12.13 -11.99
C VAL A 479 14.03 -13.32 -12.19
N ASP A 480 14.57 -13.43 -13.41
CA ASP A 480 15.45 -14.51 -13.85
C ASP A 480 14.89 -15.90 -13.49
N ASP A 481 15.74 -16.90 -13.28
CA ASP A 481 15.32 -18.21 -12.76
C ASP A 481 15.48 -18.31 -11.23
N ASP A 482 15.51 -17.17 -10.52
CA ASP A 482 15.77 -17.14 -9.08
C ASP A 482 14.65 -16.55 -8.24
N LEU A 483 13.88 -15.56 -8.68
CA LEU A 483 12.94 -14.88 -7.77
C LEU A 483 11.50 -14.89 -8.27
N ALA A 484 10.59 -15.37 -7.42
CA ALA A 484 9.14 -15.20 -7.58
C ALA A 484 8.54 -14.44 -6.40
N VAL A 485 7.76 -13.40 -6.67
CA VAL A 485 7.10 -12.58 -5.65
C VAL A 485 5.59 -12.74 -5.73
N VAL A 486 4.97 -13.05 -4.58
CA VAL A 486 3.53 -13.22 -4.43
C VAL A 486 3.05 -12.34 -3.28
N GLY A 487 2.04 -11.49 -3.51
CA GLY A 487 1.56 -10.62 -2.45
C GLY A 487 0.45 -9.66 -2.84
N SER A 488 0.23 -8.67 -1.98
CA SER A 488 -0.85 -7.69 -2.11
C SER A 488 -0.43 -6.34 -2.71
N LEU A 489 0.88 -6.14 -2.91
CA LEU A 489 1.46 -4.88 -3.41
C LEU A 489 1.11 -4.62 -4.88
N ASN A 490 0.18 -3.70 -5.14
CA ASN A 490 0.06 -3.10 -6.46
C ASN A 490 1.23 -2.16 -6.72
N TRP A 491 1.67 -2.05 -7.97
CA TRP A 491 2.78 -1.17 -8.34
C TRP A 491 2.35 0.28 -8.51
N ASN A 492 1.83 0.90 -7.44
CA ASN A 492 1.52 2.32 -7.40
C ASN A 492 2.00 2.95 -6.09
N GLU A 493 2.20 4.27 -6.11
CA GLU A 493 2.74 5.05 -4.99
C GLU A 493 1.94 4.81 -3.69
N ASN A 494 0.62 4.83 -3.77
CA ASN A 494 -0.23 4.64 -2.59
C ASN A 494 -0.02 3.26 -1.94
N SER A 495 0.10 2.19 -2.73
CA SER A 495 0.35 0.85 -2.19
C SER A 495 1.75 0.70 -1.60
N ALA A 496 2.75 1.35 -2.20
CA ALA A 496 4.13 1.32 -1.74
C ALA A 496 4.37 2.13 -0.46
N THR A 497 3.71 3.30 -0.32
CA THR A 497 4.05 4.26 0.74
C THR A 497 2.94 4.53 1.74
N ARG A 498 1.70 4.12 1.45
CA ARG A 498 0.52 4.48 2.29
C ARG A 498 -0.38 3.31 2.66
N ASN A 499 -0.29 2.14 2.02
CA ASN A 499 -1.05 0.96 2.40
C ASN A 499 -0.21 0.00 3.22
N ARG A 500 -0.85 -0.74 4.15
CA ARG A 500 -0.24 -1.95 4.67
C ARG A 500 -0.30 -3.02 3.58
N GLU A 501 0.85 -3.48 3.10
CA GLU A 501 0.94 -4.56 2.14
C GLU A 501 1.85 -5.67 2.67
N VAL A 502 1.65 -6.89 2.18
CA VAL A 502 2.51 -8.04 2.42
C VAL A 502 2.87 -8.68 1.09
N ALA A 503 4.14 -9.00 0.91
CA ALA A 503 4.60 -9.87 -0.18
C ALA A 503 5.61 -10.89 0.35
N LEU A 504 5.61 -12.07 -0.26
CA LEU A 504 6.61 -13.08 -0.03
C LEU A 504 7.47 -13.22 -1.30
N ALA A 505 8.76 -12.93 -1.16
CA ALA A 505 9.77 -13.15 -2.17
C ALA A 505 10.36 -14.55 -1.99
N LEU A 506 10.15 -15.46 -2.93
CA LEU A 506 10.62 -16.84 -2.92
C LEU A 506 11.83 -16.96 -3.84
N HIS A 507 12.98 -17.31 -3.28
CA HIS A 507 14.20 -17.51 -4.04
C HIS A 507 14.38 -18.99 -4.39
N GLY A 508 14.50 -19.32 -5.67
CA GLY A 508 14.76 -20.65 -6.21
C GLY A 508 14.07 -20.86 -7.56
N PRO A 509 14.56 -21.83 -8.36
CA PRO A 509 14.03 -22.08 -9.70
C PRO A 509 12.64 -22.70 -9.70
N GLU A 510 12.29 -23.53 -8.70
CA GLU A 510 10.99 -24.23 -8.68
C GLU A 510 9.77 -23.29 -8.52
N PRO A 511 9.75 -22.34 -7.56
CA PRO A 511 8.68 -21.34 -7.50
C PRO A 511 8.55 -20.52 -8.79
N VAL A 512 9.69 -20.14 -9.38
CA VAL A 512 9.72 -19.33 -10.61
C VAL A 512 9.16 -20.12 -11.79
N ALA A 513 9.57 -21.37 -11.96
CA ALA A 513 9.10 -22.23 -13.05
C ALA A 513 7.57 -22.36 -13.03
N PHE A 514 6.99 -22.65 -11.87
CA PHE A 514 5.54 -22.77 -11.71
C PHE A 514 4.79 -21.49 -12.12
N TYR A 515 5.18 -20.34 -11.57
CA TYR A 515 4.50 -19.09 -11.88
C TYR A 515 4.78 -18.58 -13.29
N ARG A 516 5.94 -18.90 -13.87
CA ARG A 516 6.28 -18.55 -15.25
C ARG A 516 5.47 -19.35 -16.25
N GLU A 517 5.15 -20.61 -15.96
CA GLU A 517 4.24 -21.40 -16.80
C GLU A 517 2.86 -20.74 -16.88
N SER A 518 2.29 -20.37 -15.73
CA SER A 518 1.05 -19.58 -15.67
C SER A 518 1.16 -18.26 -16.43
N PHE A 519 2.26 -17.53 -16.23
CA PHE A 519 2.47 -16.25 -16.91
C PHE A 519 2.52 -16.43 -18.42
N ALA A 520 3.21 -17.46 -18.92
CA ALA A 520 3.32 -17.73 -20.35
C ALA A 520 1.95 -18.04 -20.98
N ALA A 521 1.12 -18.86 -20.33
CA ALA A 521 -0.25 -19.13 -20.80
C ALA A 521 -1.13 -17.86 -20.77
N ASP A 522 -1.00 -17.03 -19.73
CA ASP A 522 -1.71 -15.76 -19.63
C ASP A 522 -1.21 -14.73 -20.67
N TRP A 523 0.08 -14.79 -21.05
CA TRP A 523 0.75 -13.93 -22.04
C TRP A 523 0.40 -14.26 -23.49
N GLU A 524 0.27 -15.55 -23.80
CA GLU A 524 -0.13 -16.04 -25.12
C GLU A 524 -1.60 -15.73 -25.42
N GLY A 525 -2.45 -15.73 -24.39
CA GLY A 525 -3.87 -15.47 -24.53
C GLY A 525 -4.65 -16.65 -25.14
N GLY A 526 -5.98 -16.59 -25.07
CA GLY A 526 -6.84 -17.63 -25.64
C GLY A 526 -6.90 -17.55 -27.17
N SER A 527 -6.17 -18.43 -27.86
CA SER A 527 -6.33 -18.68 -29.30
C SER A 527 -7.63 -19.44 -29.59
N GLY A 528 -8.76 -18.73 -29.56
CA GLY A 528 -10.09 -19.32 -29.80
C GLY A 528 -11.16 -18.29 -30.11
N GLY A 529 -11.17 -17.79 -31.36
CA GLY A 529 -12.30 -17.08 -31.96
C GLY A 529 -12.34 -15.57 -31.67
N GLY A 530 -12.10 -14.78 -32.73
CA GLY A 530 -12.22 -13.33 -32.68
C GLY A 530 -13.58 -12.86 -32.18
N GLY A 531 -13.55 -11.90 -31.26
CA GLY A 531 -14.72 -11.21 -30.76
C GLY A 531 -14.29 -10.16 -29.76
N THR A 532 -14.10 -8.93 -30.23
CA THR A 532 -14.11 -7.73 -29.40
C THR A 532 -15.48 -7.64 -28.71
N TRP A 533 -15.61 -8.17 -27.50
CA TRP A 533 -16.81 -8.03 -26.69
C TRP A 533 -16.82 -6.64 -26.03
N LEU A 534 -17.30 -5.65 -26.76
CA LEU A 534 -17.83 -4.41 -26.21
C LEU A 534 -19.07 -4.76 -25.36
N PHE A 535 -18.91 -4.91 -24.04
CA PHE A 535 -20.07 -5.01 -23.14
C PHE A 535 -20.72 -3.65 -22.96
N ALA A 536 -21.69 -3.35 -23.81
CA ALA A 536 -22.74 -2.37 -23.56
C ALA A 536 -23.84 -3.01 -22.70
N ALA A 537 -23.64 -3.11 -21.38
CA ALA A 537 -24.72 -3.36 -20.41
C ALA A 537 -24.22 -3.16 -18.97
N GLY A 538 -24.28 -1.93 -18.46
CA GLY A 538 -23.97 -1.65 -17.05
C GLY A 538 -24.20 -0.21 -16.59
N ALA A 539 -24.79 0.64 -17.43
CA ALA A 539 -25.04 2.05 -17.10
C ALA A 539 -26.50 2.26 -16.67
N ALA A 540 -26.94 1.65 -15.58
CA ALA A 540 -28.26 1.96 -14.99
C ALA A 540 -28.43 1.50 -13.53
N ALA A 541 -27.49 1.75 -12.62
CA ALA A 541 -27.76 1.62 -11.17
C ALA A 541 -26.69 2.25 -10.24
N SER A 542 -26.33 3.53 -10.38
CA SER A 542 -25.59 4.24 -9.31
C SER A 542 -25.38 5.73 -9.58
N VAL A 543 -26.44 6.53 -9.53
CA VAL A 543 -26.32 8.00 -9.53
C VAL A 543 -26.41 8.61 -8.11
N GLY A 544 -26.64 7.80 -7.07
CA GLY A 544 -26.82 8.32 -5.71
C GLY A 544 -25.58 8.42 -4.80
N VAL A 545 -24.45 7.79 -5.15
CA VAL A 545 -23.31 7.61 -4.20
C VAL A 545 -21.97 8.14 -4.77
N ALA A 546 -21.94 8.58 -6.02
CA ALA A 546 -20.73 8.95 -6.76
C ALA A 546 -19.93 10.11 -6.12
N GLY A 547 -20.58 11.03 -5.41
CA GLY A 547 -19.91 12.22 -4.87
C GLY A 547 -18.92 11.96 -3.73
N LEU A 548 -19.13 10.91 -2.93
CA LEU A 548 -18.25 10.56 -1.80
C LEU A 548 -17.29 9.41 -2.16
N VAL A 549 -17.72 8.48 -3.01
CA VAL A 549 -16.89 7.38 -3.51
C VAL A 549 -15.82 7.89 -4.48
N ALA A 550 -16.11 8.90 -5.32
CA ALA A 550 -15.12 9.47 -6.23
C ALA A 550 -13.86 9.98 -5.50
N LYS A 551 -14.00 10.61 -4.32
CA LYS A 551 -12.86 11.12 -3.55
C LYS A 551 -12.00 9.99 -2.94
N ARG A 552 -12.55 8.79 -2.72
CA ARG A 552 -11.84 7.61 -2.19
C ARG A 552 -11.40 6.60 -3.25
N SER A 553 -12.14 6.43 -4.34
CA SER A 553 -11.74 5.60 -5.49
C SER A 553 -10.57 6.25 -6.27
N LEU A 554 -10.49 7.58 -6.26
CA LEU A 554 -9.30 8.31 -6.71
C LEU A 554 -8.05 7.85 -5.93
N SER A 555 -8.12 7.38 -4.68
CA SER A 555 -6.91 6.94 -3.96
C SER A 555 -6.42 5.53 -4.33
N PHE A 556 -7.23 4.72 -5.02
CA PHE A 556 -6.84 3.38 -5.49
C PHE A 556 -6.37 3.36 -6.94
N ALA A 557 -6.78 4.36 -7.72
CA ALA A 557 -6.53 4.44 -9.15
C ALA A 557 -6.19 5.87 -9.63
N THR A 558 -5.62 6.77 -8.81
CA THR A 558 -5.11 8.06 -9.35
C THR A 558 -3.89 7.80 -10.22
N VAL A 559 -4.17 7.44 -11.47
CA VAL A 559 -3.44 7.86 -12.63
C VAL A 559 -4.07 9.20 -13.00
N GLU A 560 -3.40 10.32 -12.73
CA GLU A 560 -3.83 11.61 -13.26
C GLU A 560 -4.02 11.50 -14.77
N LYS A 561 -5.04 12.14 -15.34
CA LYS A 561 -5.29 12.07 -16.78
C LYS A 561 -4.03 12.44 -17.56
N TRP A 562 -3.73 11.69 -18.62
CA TRP A 562 -2.71 12.06 -19.59
C TRP A 562 -3.14 13.36 -20.27
N GLU A 563 -2.52 14.49 -19.92
CA GLU A 563 -2.54 15.64 -20.81
C GLU A 563 -1.68 15.29 -22.04
N LYS A 564 -2.26 15.53 -23.21
CA LYS A 564 -1.77 15.08 -24.53
C LYS A 564 -0.45 15.70 -24.93
#